data_AF-T0IJS4-F1
#
_entry.id   AF-T0IJS4-F1
#
_cell.length_a   1.000
_cell.length_b   1.000
_cell.length_c   1.000
_cell.angle_alpha   90.00
_cell.angle_beta   90.00
_cell.angle_gamma   90.00
#
_symmetry.space_group_name_H-M   'P 1'
#
loop_
_entity.id
_entity.type
_entity.pdbx_description
1 polymer ?
#
loop_
_entity_poly.entity_id
_entity_poly.type
_entity_poly.pdbx_seq_one_letter_code
_entity_poly.pdbx_strand_id
1 'polypeptide(L)'
;MIERALTEQADASTGGQPALSRLTVVPHGVVVRLGGLDVAGTLAAGHPVSCEGTDVAISVNAAGTAFRPGVLGQGRVYENRLEIDLVLPEPEAAALGAALQRADRGVLRFACEPITETLLRVVRFECI
;
A
#
# COMPACT_ATOMS: atom_id res chain seq x y z
N MET A 1 -2.20 -4.02 61.44
CA MET A 1 -2.81 -2.94 60.64
C MET A 1 -2.60 -3.31 59.19
N ILE A 2 -3.70 -3.42 58.45
CA ILE A 2 -3.81 -3.89 57.07
C ILE A 2 -3.36 -2.76 56.15
N GLU A 3 -2.63 -3.06 55.07
CA GLU A 3 -2.88 -2.45 53.76
C GLU A 3 -2.28 -3.31 52.63
N ARG A 4 -3.19 -3.83 51.79
CA ARG A 4 -2.93 -4.38 50.45
C ARG A 4 -2.82 -3.19 49.48
N ALA A 5 -1.87 -3.24 48.55
CA ALA A 5 -1.99 -2.66 47.20
C ALA A 5 -0.81 -3.23 46.39
N LEU A 6 -1.07 -4.21 45.51
CA LEU A 6 -1.39 -4.05 44.09
C LEU A 6 -0.12 -4.22 43.24
N THR A 7 -0.10 -5.37 42.57
CA THR A 7 0.65 -5.69 41.36
C THR A 7 0.75 -4.49 40.42
N GLU A 8 1.97 -4.09 40.09
CA GLU A 8 2.24 -3.39 38.83
C GLU A 8 2.98 -4.36 37.91
N GLN A 9 2.19 -5.06 37.10
CA GLN A 9 2.64 -5.52 35.79
C GLN A 9 2.97 -4.27 34.99
N ALA A 10 4.25 -3.95 34.86
CA ALA A 10 4.69 -3.05 33.80
C ALA A 10 4.68 -3.83 32.49
N ASP A 11 3.79 -3.36 31.64
CA ASP A 11 3.27 -3.91 30.41
C ASP A 11 4.36 -4.30 29.39
N ALA A 12 4.18 -5.46 28.77
CA ALA A 12 4.90 -5.82 27.57
C ALA A 12 4.31 -4.99 26.42
N SER A 13 4.89 -3.83 26.11
CA SER A 13 4.58 -3.11 24.87
C SER A 13 5.22 -3.79 23.64
N THR A 14 4.91 -5.07 23.44
CA THR A 14 4.70 -5.61 22.09
C THR A 14 3.38 -5.03 21.58
N GLY A 15 3.42 -3.98 20.77
CA GLY A 15 2.21 -3.32 20.23
C GLY A 15 2.53 -2.58 18.94
N GLY A 16 2.46 -3.31 17.83
CA GLY A 16 2.90 -2.92 16.49
C GLY A 16 2.35 -1.59 15.99
N GLN A 17 3.11 -0.94 15.10
CA GLN A 17 2.57 0.16 14.31
C GLN A 17 1.37 -0.37 13.52
N PRO A 18 0.15 0.15 13.74
CA PRO A 18 -1.01 -0.30 12.99
C PRO A 18 -0.82 0.08 11.53
N ALA A 19 -1.16 -0.89 10.67
CA ALA A 19 -0.70 -0.89 9.30
C ALA A 19 -1.20 0.31 8.50
N LEU A 20 -0.42 0.64 7.48
CA LEU A 20 -0.55 1.81 6.63
C LEU A 20 -1.97 1.87 6.03
N SER A 21 -2.89 2.58 6.69
CA SER A 21 -4.29 2.75 6.22
C SER A 21 -4.38 3.68 5.02
N ARG A 22 -3.29 4.40 4.75
CA ARG A 22 -3.11 5.26 3.60
C ARG A 22 -1.66 5.16 3.13
N LEU A 23 -1.47 5.07 1.82
CA LEU A 23 -0.16 5.11 1.17
C LEU A 23 -0.17 6.20 0.11
N THR A 24 0.89 6.98 0.03
CA THR A 24 1.11 7.96 -1.03
C THR A 24 2.39 7.59 -1.74
N VAL A 25 2.29 7.24 -3.02
CA VAL A 25 3.40 6.78 -3.84
C VAL A 25 3.66 7.82 -4.91
N VAL A 26 4.93 8.18 -5.08
CA VAL A 26 5.43 9.01 -6.18
C VAL A 26 6.02 8.07 -7.22
N PRO A 27 5.32 7.80 -8.33
CA PRO A 27 5.81 6.99 -9.44
C PRO A 27 6.98 7.69 -10.14
N HIS A 28 7.97 6.90 -10.53
CA HIS A 28 9.10 7.36 -11.36
C HIS A 28 9.38 6.44 -12.55
N GLY A 29 8.65 5.32 -12.68
CA GLY A 29 8.73 4.42 -13.83
C GLY A 29 7.41 3.72 -14.08
N VAL A 30 6.99 3.65 -15.34
CA VAL A 30 5.73 3.02 -15.76
C VAL A 30 6.00 2.16 -16.99
N VAL A 31 5.67 0.87 -16.92
CA VAL A 31 5.82 -0.09 -18.01
C VAL A 31 4.45 -0.71 -18.31
N VAL A 32 3.96 -0.51 -19.53
CA VAL A 32 2.71 -1.12 -20.00
C VAL A 32 3.03 -2.48 -20.64
N ARG A 33 2.31 -3.53 -20.22
CA ARG A 33 2.41 -4.88 -20.78
C ARG A 33 1.06 -5.36 -21.30
N LEU A 34 1.05 -6.39 -22.14
CA LEU A 34 -0.19 -6.96 -22.65
C LEU A 34 -1.07 -7.43 -21.47
N GLY A 35 -2.23 -6.80 -21.26
CA GLY A 35 -3.15 -7.13 -20.16
C GLY A 35 -2.71 -6.68 -18.77
N GLY A 36 -1.75 -5.74 -18.63
CA GLY A 36 -1.32 -5.26 -17.32
C GLY A 36 -0.44 -4.01 -17.33
N LEU A 37 -0.04 -3.58 -16.14
CA LEU A 37 0.79 -2.39 -15.93
C LEU A 37 1.73 -2.65 -14.75
N ASP A 38 3.02 -2.36 -14.90
CA ASP A 38 3.96 -2.38 -13.79
C ASP A 38 4.44 -0.94 -13.54
N VAL A 39 4.41 -0.50 -12.28
CA VAL A 39 4.77 0.85 -11.86
C VAL A 39 5.84 0.76 -10.76
N ALA A 40 6.91 1.52 -10.92
CA ALA A 40 7.91 1.75 -9.90
C ALA A 40 7.75 3.16 -9.33
N GLY A 41 7.87 3.30 -8.01
CA GLY A 41 7.78 4.56 -7.32
C GLY A 41 8.43 4.52 -5.94
N THR A 42 8.29 5.60 -5.19
CA THR A 42 8.74 5.68 -3.80
C THR A 42 7.61 6.17 -2.90
N LEU A 43 7.60 5.76 -1.62
CA LEU A 43 6.67 6.31 -0.65
C LEU A 43 7.00 7.78 -0.36
N ALA A 44 5.99 8.64 -0.42
CA ALA A 44 6.10 10.05 -0.10
C ALA A 44 6.37 10.27 1.40
N ALA A 45 6.89 11.44 1.75
CA ALA A 45 7.08 11.83 3.16
C ALA A 45 5.75 11.86 3.93
N GLY A 46 5.81 11.60 5.25
CA GLY A 46 4.64 11.59 6.14
C GLY A 46 4.04 10.21 6.42
N HIS A 47 4.70 9.15 5.97
CA HIS A 47 4.49 7.78 6.45
C HIS A 47 5.34 7.52 7.71
N PRO A 48 5.09 6.44 8.48
CA PRO A 48 6.00 6.03 9.56
C PRO A 48 7.45 6.06 9.07
N VAL A 49 8.36 6.58 9.90
CA VAL A 49 9.77 6.83 9.54
C VAL A 49 10.47 5.59 8.96
N SER A 50 10.02 4.39 9.34
CA SER A 50 10.49 3.12 8.80
C SER A 50 10.18 2.89 7.32
N CYS A 51 9.24 3.63 6.73
CA CYS A 51 8.73 3.41 5.38
C CYS A 51 8.86 4.62 4.45
N GLU A 52 9.40 5.76 4.92
CA GLU A 52 9.58 6.94 4.09
C GLU A 52 10.67 6.70 3.05
N GLY A 53 10.42 7.07 1.79
CA GLY A 53 11.37 6.88 0.70
C GLY A 53 11.57 5.42 0.27
N THR A 54 10.86 4.47 0.88
CA THR A 54 10.90 3.06 0.50
C THR A 54 10.45 2.86 -0.95
N ASP A 55 11.18 2.02 -1.67
CA ASP A 55 10.84 1.62 -3.04
C ASP A 55 9.48 0.90 -3.07
N VAL A 56 8.66 1.27 -4.03
CA VAL A 56 7.34 0.69 -4.26
C VAL A 56 7.30 0.09 -5.65
N ALA A 57 6.89 -1.18 -5.72
CA ALA A 57 6.54 -1.82 -6.98
C ALA A 57 5.05 -2.14 -6.99
N ILE A 58 4.36 -1.70 -8.03
CA ILE A 58 2.93 -1.90 -8.20
C ILE A 58 2.72 -2.74 -9.46
N SER A 59 2.10 -3.89 -9.32
CA SER A 59 1.71 -4.77 -10.42
C SER A 59 0.21 -4.70 -10.60
N VAL A 60 -0.26 -4.25 -11.75
CA VAL A 60 -1.69 -4.24 -12.11
C VAL A 60 -1.96 -5.37 -13.09
N ASN A 61 -2.80 -6.30 -12.68
CA ASN A 61 -3.21 -7.45 -13.49
C ASN A 61 -4.65 -7.27 -13.98
N ALA A 62 -4.98 -7.89 -15.13
CA ALA A 62 -6.32 -7.90 -15.67
C ALA A 62 -7.35 -8.51 -14.70
N ALA A 63 -8.58 -8.01 -14.76
CA ALA A 63 -9.73 -8.58 -14.07
C ALA A 63 -9.89 -10.08 -14.40
N GLY A 64 -10.14 -10.89 -13.37
CA GLY A 64 -10.21 -12.36 -13.48
C GLY A 64 -9.25 -13.09 -12.53
N THR A 65 -8.20 -12.42 -12.06
CA THR A 65 -7.44 -12.83 -10.88
C THR A 65 -8.20 -12.37 -9.63
N ALA A 66 -8.77 -13.30 -8.86
CA ALA A 66 -9.81 -12.95 -7.90
C ALA A 66 -9.27 -12.31 -6.60
N PHE A 67 -9.72 -11.09 -6.31
CA PHE A 67 -9.84 -10.54 -4.95
C PHE A 67 -11.30 -10.55 -4.50
N ARG A 68 -11.55 -10.34 -3.20
CA ARG A 68 -12.91 -10.23 -2.65
C ARG A 68 -13.61 -8.98 -3.19
N PRO A 69 -14.96 -8.96 -3.30
CA PRO A 69 -15.69 -7.74 -3.64
C PRO A 69 -15.30 -6.56 -2.75
N GLY A 70 -15.04 -5.39 -3.35
CA GLY A 70 -14.58 -4.18 -2.65
C GLY A 70 -13.08 -4.14 -2.32
N VAL A 71 -12.33 -5.18 -2.66
CA VAL A 71 -10.85 -5.21 -2.56
C VAL A 71 -10.29 -5.14 -3.96
N LEU A 72 -9.48 -4.11 -4.23
CA LEU A 72 -8.80 -3.92 -5.51
C LEU A 72 -7.45 -4.63 -5.55
N GLY A 73 -6.87 -4.91 -4.39
CA GLY A 73 -5.51 -5.42 -4.32
C GLY A 73 -5.03 -5.82 -2.93
N GLN A 74 -3.77 -6.23 -2.88
CA GLN A 74 -3.03 -6.50 -1.65
C GLN A 74 -1.69 -5.78 -1.67
N GLY A 75 -1.20 -5.41 -0.50
CA GLY A 75 0.14 -4.87 -0.33
C GLY A 75 0.96 -5.73 0.63
N ARG A 76 2.25 -5.87 0.35
CA ARG A 76 3.24 -6.55 1.20
C ARG A 76 4.36 -5.58 1.55
N VAL A 77 4.57 -5.39 2.84
CA VAL A 77 5.64 -4.54 3.38
C VAL A 77 6.83 -5.43 3.71
N TYR A 78 7.97 -5.13 3.11
CA TYR A 78 9.28 -5.69 3.40
C TYR A 78 10.15 -4.62 4.08
N GLU A 79 11.31 -5.02 4.60
CA GLU A 79 12.25 -4.12 5.28
C GLU A 79 12.68 -2.93 4.40
N ASN A 80 12.84 -3.15 3.09
CA ASN A 80 13.36 -2.16 2.15
C ASN A 80 12.46 -1.93 0.94
N ARG A 81 11.26 -2.50 0.90
CA ARG A 81 10.38 -2.41 -0.27
C ARG A 81 8.92 -2.61 0.11
N LEU A 82 8.04 -1.95 -0.63
CA LEU A 82 6.60 -2.21 -0.65
C LEU A 82 6.20 -2.79 -2.01
N GLU A 83 5.49 -3.90 -1.99
CA GLU A 83 4.86 -4.44 -3.19
C GLU A 83 3.34 -4.26 -3.11
N ILE A 84 2.72 -3.83 -4.21
CA ILE A 84 1.26 -3.69 -4.33
C ILE A 84 0.81 -4.48 -5.56
N ASP A 85 -0.03 -5.48 -5.36
CA ASP A 85 -0.70 -6.21 -6.44
C ASP A 85 -2.13 -5.71 -6.57
N LEU A 86 -2.46 -5.06 -7.69
CA LEU A 86 -3.80 -4.60 -8.04
C LEU A 86 -4.42 -5.48 -9.12
N VAL A 87 -5.75 -5.53 -9.12
CA VAL A 87 -6.54 -6.14 -10.18
C VAL A 87 -7.52 -5.10 -10.68
N LEU A 88 -7.35 -4.73 -11.95
CA LEU A 88 -8.22 -3.78 -12.63
C LEU A 88 -8.68 -4.37 -13.96
N PRO A 89 -9.92 -4.07 -14.39
CA PRO A 89 -10.33 -4.28 -15.77
C PRO A 89 -9.34 -3.63 -16.74
N GLU A 90 -9.10 -4.25 -17.89
CA GLU A 90 -8.16 -3.76 -18.90
C GLU A 90 -8.37 -2.27 -19.28
N PRO A 91 -9.61 -1.77 -19.46
CA PRO A 91 -9.82 -0.35 -19.74
C PRO A 91 -9.35 0.58 -18.61
N GLU A 92 -9.52 0.16 -17.35
CA GLU A 92 -9.11 0.94 -16.17
C GLU A 92 -7.59 0.92 -16.00
N ALA A 93 -6.94 -0.24 -16.21
CA ALA A 93 -5.49 -0.37 -16.21
C ALA A 93 -4.84 0.51 -17.30
N ALA A 94 -5.44 0.54 -18.51
CA ALA A 94 -4.99 1.39 -19.60
C ALA A 94 -5.16 2.88 -19.27
N ALA A 95 -6.30 3.27 -18.69
CA ALA A 95 -6.55 4.65 -18.27
C ALA A 95 -5.56 5.12 -17.20
N LEU A 96 -5.24 4.25 -16.24
CA LEU A 96 -4.24 4.50 -15.21
C LEU A 96 -2.84 4.69 -15.82
N GLY A 97 -2.41 3.79 -16.71
CA GLY A 97 -1.13 3.90 -17.41
C GLY A 97 -1.02 5.23 -18.17
N ALA A 98 -2.07 5.62 -18.90
CA ALA A 98 -2.11 6.88 -19.62
C ALA A 98 -2.15 8.12 -18.71
N ALA A 99 -2.73 8.02 -17.51
CA ALA A 99 -2.70 9.10 -16.52
C ALA A 99 -1.27 9.29 -15.97
N LEU A 100 -0.61 8.21 -15.57
CA LEU A 100 0.73 8.23 -15.00
C LEU A 100 1.80 8.65 -16.01
N GLN A 101 1.64 8.32 -17.29
CA GLN A 101 2.55 8.76 -18.34
C GLN A 101 2.40 10.25 -18.69
N ARG A 102 1.20 10.82 -18.54
CA ARG A 102 0.95 12.25 -18.82
C ARG A 102 1.36 13.15 -17.68
N ALA A 103 1.19 12.67 -16.45
CA ALA A 103 1.60 13.39 -15.27
C ALA A 103 3.11 13.16 -15.06
N ASP A 104 3.92 14.12 -15.47
CA ASP A 104 5.38 14.14 -15.24
C ASP A 104 5.76 13.84 -13.76
N ARG A 105 4.78 13.99 -12.83
CA ARG A 105 4.78 13.53 -11.43
C ARG A 105 3.38 13.18 -10.88
N GLY A 106 2.64 12.25 -11.49
CA GLY A 106 1.31 11.86 -10.97
C GLY A 106 1.42 11.13 -9.64
N VAL A 107 0.78 11.58 -8.57
CA VAL A 107 0.86 10.94 -7.25
C VAL A 107 -0.24 9.89 -7.11
N LEU A 108 0.13 8.67 -6.73
CA LEU A 108 -0.85 7.62 -6.41
C LEU A 108 -1.13 7.60 -4.92
N ARG A 109 -2.39 7.79 -4.55
CA ARG A 109 -2.82 7.66 -3.16
C ARG A 109 -3.72 6.45 -2.99
N PHE A 110 -3.31 5.52 -2.14
CA PHE A 110 -4.06 4.32 -1.81
C PHE A 110 -4.77 4.49 -0.47
N ALA A 111 -6.00 3.99 -0.40
CA ALA A 111 -6.69 3.68 0.84
C ALA A 111 -6.57 2.18 1.10
N CYS A 112 -6.17 1.84 2.33
CA CYS A 112 -5.75 0.50 2.68
C CYS A 112 -6.37 0.03 4.00
N GLU A 113 -6.58 -1.28 4.10
CA GLU A 113 -6.99 -1.94 5.34
C GLU A 113 -5.86 -2.85 5.82
N PRO A 114 -5.31 -2.60 7.02
CA PRO A 114 -4.38 -3.52 7.69
C PRO A 114 -4.93 -4.94 7.81
N ILE A 115 -4.14 -5.95 7.43
CA ILE A 115 -4.41 -7.36 7.76
C ILE A 115 -3.46 -7.80 8.88
N THR A 116 -2.17 -7.52 8.72
CA THR A 116 -1.10 -7.74 9.69
C THR A 116 -0.16 -6.54 9.66
N GLU A 117 0.95 -6.61 10.41
CA GLU A 117 2.02 -5.58 10.36
C GLU A 117 2.68 -5.48 8.97
N THR A 118 2.67 -6.56 8.20
CA THR A 118 3.35 -6.65 6.89
C THR A 118 2.40 -6.84 5.71
N LEU A 119 1.10 -7.01 5.96
CA LEU A 119 0.09 -7.25 4.94
C LEU A 119 -1.06 -6.25 5.05
N LEU A 120 -1.46 -5.71 3.91
CA LEU A 120 -2.61 -4.80 3.78
C LEU A 120 -3.48 -5.16 2.58
N ARG A 121 -4.75 -4.75 2.62
CA ARG A 121 -5.64 -4.74 1.46
C ARG A 121 -5.66 -3.35 0.87
N VAL A 122 -5.74 -3.27 -0.44
CA VAL A 122 -6.04 -2.01 -1.14
C VAL A 122 -7.52 -2.02 -1.49
N VAL A 123 -8.25 -1.01 -1.03
CA VAL A 123 -9.71 -0.90 -1.25
C VAL A 123 -10.07 0.22 -2.23
N ARG A 124 -9.18 1.21 -2.38
CA ARG A 124 -9.33 2.33 -3.31
C ARG A 124 -7.97 2.91 -3.62
N PHE A 125 -7.86 3.55 -4.79
CA PHE A 125 -6.77 4.46 -5.07
C PHE A 125 -7.28 5.67 -5.86
N GLU A 126 -6.50 6.74 -5.86
CA GLU A 126 -6.69 7.93 -6.68
C GLU A 126 -5.34 8.35 -7.29
N CYS A 127 -5.37 8.85 -8.52
CA CYS A 127 -4.23 9.52 -9.14
C CYS A 127 -4.45 11.04 -9.03
N ILE A 128 -3.48 11.74 -8.43
CA ILE A 128 -3.53 13.20 -8.14
C ILE A 128 -2.48 13.91 -8.99
#